data_AF-A0A961ARJ1-F1
#
_entry.id   AF-A0A961ARJ1-F1
#
_cell.length_a   1.000
_cell.length_b   1.000
_cell.length_c   1.000
_cell.angle_alpha   90.00
_cell.angle_beta   90.00
_cell.angle_gamma   90.00
#
_symmetry.space_group_name_H-M   'P 1'
#
loop_
_entity.id
_entity.type
_entity.pdbx_description
1 polymer ?
#
loop_
_entity_poly.entity_id
_entity_poly.type
_entity_poly.pdbx_seq_one_letter_code
_entity_poly.pdbx_strand_id
1 'polypeptide(L)'
;MESDHFALVENPFFEWELSRLGGVAELDEILMPVMWAIARMADSFPFAPESKSIRVATWKPVLTIQGDLIRLLVYFTILDLETVELISIKSEPC
;
A
#
# COMPACT_ATOMS: atom_id res chain seq x y z
N MET A 1 12.80 -22.33 5.13
CA MET A 1 12.27 -21.12 4.47
C MET A 1 11.95 -20.19 5.61
N GLU A 2 12.86 -19.25 5.87
CA GLU A 2 12.54 -18.12 6.75
C GLU A 2 11.31 -17.44 6.15
N SER A 3 10.30 -17.22 6.97
CA SER A 3 9.15 -16.44 6.56
C SER A 3 9.63 -15.00 6.42
N ASP A 4 9.76 -14.54 5.18
CA ASP A 4 10.12 -13.16 4.82
C ASP A 4 9.05 -12.20 5.34
N HIS A 5 8.99 -11.96 6.65
CA HIS A 5 7.94 -11.13 7.22
C HIS A 5 8.23 -9.65 6.95
N PHE A 6 7.64 -9.11 5.88
CA PHE A 6 7.58 -7.67 5.66
C PHE A 6 6.69 -7.03 6.71
N ALA A 7 7.21 -6.01 7.39
CA ALA A 7 6.45 -5.22 8.34
C ALA A 7 5.80 -4.04 7.61
N LEU A 8 4.47 -4.00 7.61
CA LEU A 8 3.74 -2.77 7.28
C LEU A 8 3.85 -1.84 8.48
N VAL A 9 4.51 -0.70 8.30
CA VAL A 9 4.43 0.37 9.29
C VAL A 9 3.19 1.19 8.97
N GLU A 10 2.17 1.02 9.81
CA GLU A 10 0.94 1.78 9.72
C GLU A 10 1.17 3.20 10.24
N ASN A 11 0.83 4.18 9.41
CA ASN A 11 0.91 5.59 9.77
C ASN A 11 -0.34 5.96 10.60
N PRO A 12 -0.26 6.69 11.73
CA PRO A 12 -1.47 7.05 12.51
C PRO A 12 -2.51 7.88 11.73
N PHE A 13 -2.10 8.59 10.67
CA PHE A 13 -3.02 9.29 9.77
C PHE A 13 -3.72 8.34 8.77
N PHE A 14 -3.25 7.11 8.67
CA PHE A 14 -3.74 6.10 7.76
C PHE A 14 -5.11 5.58 8.16
N GLU A 15 -5.31 5.20 9.43
CA GLU A 15 -6.62 4.77 9.94
C GLU A 15 -7.70 5.82 9.68
N TRP A 16 -7.32 7.10 9.75
CA TRP A 16 -8.20 8.21 9.40
C TRP A 16 -8.55 8.24 7.90
N GLU A 17 -7.58 8.12 6.99
CA GLU A 17 -7.87 8.01 5.55
C GLU A 17 -8.69 6.75 5.23
N LEU A 18 -8.44 5.63 5.90
CA LEU A 18 -9.25 4.41 5.77
C LEU A 18 -10.69 4.61 6.19
N SER A 19 -10.92 5.29 7.31
CA SER A 19 -12.27 5.60 7.77
C SER A 19 -13.06 6.44 6.76
N ARG A 20 -12.36 7.28 5.96
CA ARG A 20 -12.96 8.07 4.88
C ARG A 20 -13.30 7.27 3.64
N LEU A 21 -12.66 6.12 3.42
CA LEU A 21 -12.99 5.18 2.33
C LEU A 21 -14.26 4.37 2.61
N GLY A 22 -14.96 4.66 3.72
CA GLY A 22 -16.19 4.04 4.20
C GLY A 22 -16.87 3.11 3.21
N GLY A 23 -16.91 1.82 3.56
CA GLY A 23 -17.58 0.82 2.75
C GLY A 23 -16.68 0.01 1.82
N VAL A 24 -15.36 -0.05 2.00
CA VAL A 24 -14.53 -1.09 1.38
C VAL A 24 -14.30 -2.20 2.41
N ALA A 25 -14.78 -3.42 2.13
CA ALA A 25 -14.57 -4.58 2.99
C ALA A 25 -13.15 -5.15 2.81
N GLU A 26 -12.62 -5.80 3.86
CA GLU A 26 -11.41 -6.64 3.79
C GLU A 26 -10.19 -5.90 3.18
N LEU A 27 -10.03 -4.63 3.53
CA LEU A 27 -9.00 -3.80 2.92
C LEU A 27 -7.59 -4.34 3.14
N ASP A 28 -7.32 -4.94 4.30
CA ASP A 28 -6.03 -5.57 4.60
C ASP A 28 -5.71 -6.70 3.61
N GLU A 29 -6.71 -7.49 3.21
CA GLU A 29 -6.56 -8.56 2.22
C GLU A 29 -6.25 -8.01 0.83
N ILE A 30 -6.67 -6.78 0.54
CA ILE A 30 -6.38 -6.08 -0.71
C ILE A 30 -4.99 -5.45 -0.67
N LEU A 31 -4.64 -4.80 0.44
CA LEU A 31 -3.39 -4.04 0.56
C LEU A 31 -2.18 -4.93 0.79
N MET A 32 -2.33 -6.04 1.50
CA MET A 32 -1.23 -6.94 1.84
C MET A 32 -0.54 -7.49 0.57
N PRO A 33 -1.23 -8.12 -0.42
CA PRO A 33 -0.59 -8.61 -1.64
C PRO A 33 0.09 -7.51 -2.46
N VAL A 34 -0.43 -6.28 -2.37
CA VAL A 34 0.11 -5.12 -3.07
C VAL A 34 1.41 -4.66 -2.45
N MET A 35 1.44 -4.57 -1.11
CA MET A 35 2.66 -4.31 -0.36
C MET A 35 3.73 -5.35 -0.71
N TRP A 36 3.40 -6.64 -0.67
CA TRP A 36 4.32 -7.74 -1.05
C TRP A 36 4.86 -7.64 -2.47
N ALA A 37 4.04 -7.22 -3.43
CA ALA A 37 4.48 -7.01 -4.80
C ALA A 37 5.46 -5.83 -4.89
N ILE A 38 5.16 -4.72 -4.20
CA ILE A 38 5.98 -3.50 -4.19
C ILE A 38 7.33 -3.76 -3.51
N ALA A 39 7.33 -4.45 -2.37
CA ALA A 39 8.54 -4.75 -1.63
C ALA A 39 9.50 -5.63 -2.45
N ARG A 40 9.00 -6.69 -3.10
CA ARG A 40 9.80 -7.52 -4.03
C ARG A 40 10.29 -6.76 -5.26
N MET A 41 9.57 -5.74 -5.71
CA MET A 41 10.06 -4.87 -6.78
C MET A 41 11.23 -4.00 -6.30
N ALA A 42 11.24 -3.58 -5.03
CA ALA A 42 12.35 -2.79 -4.46
C ALA A 42 13.69 -3.52 -4.57
N ASP A 43 13.70 -4.84 -4.38
CA ASP A 43 14.90 -5.69 -4.57
C ASP A 43 15.48 -5.58 -5.99
N SER A 44 14.62 -5.30 -6.98
CA SER A 44 15.00 -5.17 -8.38
C SER A 44 15.41 -3.74 -8.76
N PHE A 45 15.15 -2.76 -7.90
CA PHE A 45 15.45 -1.34 -8.11
C PHE A 45 16.24 -0.79 -6.92
N PRO A 46 17.57 -1.01 -6.86
CA PRO A 46 18.37 -0.54 -5.75
C PRO A 46 18.22 0.97 -5.58
N PHE A 47 18.14 1.42 -4.32
CA PHE A 47 18.13 2.84 -4.00
C PHE A 47 19.31 3.54 -4.67
N ALA A 48 19.07 4.70 -5.27
CA ALA A 48 20.16 5.56 -5.70
C ALA A 48 21.08 5.86 -4.50
N PRO A 49 22.40 6.04 -4.69
CA PRO A 49 23.36 6.14 -3.57
C PRO A 49 23.06 7.16 -2.48
N GLU A 50 22.28 8.20 -2.80
CA GLU A 50 21.88 9.26 -1.87
C GLU A 50 20.41 9.19 -1.43
N SER A 51 19.63 8.27 -2.01
CA SER A 51 18.23 8.09 -1.65
C SER A 51 18.11 7.09 -0.52
N LYS A 52 17.37 7.47 0.52
CA LYS A 52 17.03 6.59 1.66
C LYS A 52 15.62 6.02 1.56
N SER A 53 14.91 6.31 0.48
CA SER A 53 13.52 5.87 0.30
C SER A 53 13.12 5.82 -1.17
N ILE A 54 12.13 5.01 -1.50
CA ILE A 54 11.48 4.95 -2.82
C ILE A 54 9.99 5.20 -2.59
N ARG A 55 9.43 6.18 -3.31
CA ARG A 55 7.98 6.41 -3.30
C ARG A 55 7.35 5.64 -4.44
N VAL A 56 6.33 4.84 -4.13
CA VAL A 56 5.58 4.04 -5.08
C VAL A 56 4.11 4.39 -4.99
N ALA A 57 3.44 4.48 -6.13
CA ALA A 57 1.99 4.63 -6.19
C ALA A 57 1.42 3.54 -7.08
N THR A 58 0.30 2.95 -6.67
CA THR A 58 -0.40 1.93 -7.47
C THR A 58 -1.90 2.14 -7.40
N TRP A 59 -2.56 1.82 -8.51
CA TRP A 59 -4.01 1.74 -8.58
C TRP A 59 -4.49 0.33 -8.26
N LYS A 60 -5.61 0.23 -7.53
CA LYS A 60 -6.28 -1.03 -7.24
C LYS A 60 -7.80 -0.86 -7.40
N PRO A 61 -8.44 -1.57 -8.32
CA PRO A 61 -9.90 -1.62 -8.35
C PRO A 61 -10.38 -2.39 -7.12
N VAL A 62 -11.41 -1.88 -6.44
CA VAL A 62 -12.04 -2.53 -5.30
C VAL A 62 -13.55 -2.37 -5.40
N LEU A 63 -14.28 -3.33 -4.83
CA LEU A 63 -15.73 -3.24 -4.68
C LEU A 63 -16.07 -2.68 -3.30
N THR A 64 -17.01 -1.74 -3.26
CA THR A 64 -17.60 -1.32 -2.00
C THR A 64 -18.58 -2.40 -1.49
N ILE A 65 -18.94 -2.35 -0.21
CA ILE A 65 -19.98 -3.15 0.44
C ILE A 65 -21.34 -2.93 -0.26
N GLN A 66 -21.53 -1.77 -0.90
CA GLN A 66 -22.72 -1.43 -1.68
C GLN A 66 -22.70 -2.01 -3.10
N GLY A 67 -21.57 -2.62 -3.52
CA GLY A 67 -21.39 -3.23 -4.84
C GLY A 67 -20.86 -2.27 -5.90
N ASP A 68 -20.51 -1.04 -5.54
CA ASP A 68 -19.94 -0.08 -6.47
C ASP A 68 -18.46 -0.40 -6.73
N LEU A 69 -18.05 -0.29 -7.99
CA LEU A 69 -16.64 -0.42 -8.37
C LEU A 69 -15.95 0.95 -8.24
N ILE A 70 -14.94 1.02 -7.38
CA ILE A 70 -14.09 2.21 -7.20
C ILE A 70 -12.63 1.85 -7.47
N ARG A 71 -11.78 2.86 -7.69
CA ARG A 71 -10.33 2.70 -7.77
C ARG A 71 -9.68 3.35 -6.56
N LEU A 72 -8.81 2.59 -5.90
CA LEU A 72 -7.92 3.10 -4.87
C LEU A 72 -6.58 3.47 -5.49
N LEU A 73 -6.13 4.69 -5.27
CA LEU A 73 -4.74 5.10 -5.46
C LEU A 73 -4.02 5.00 -4.12
N VAL A 74 -3.09 4.07 -4.03
CA VAL A 74 -2.37 3.74 -2.79
C VAL A 74 -0.92 4.21 -2.93
N TYR A 75 -0.45 5.00 -1.97
CA TYR A 75 0.90 5.56 -1.93
C TYR A 75 1.72 4.90 -0.83
N PHE A 76 2.85 4.32 -1.20
CA PHE A 76 3.80 3.69 -0.30
C PHE A 76 5.14 4.40 -0.32
N THR A 77 5.86 4.32 0.78
CA THR A 77 7.29 4.60 0.85
C THR A 77 8.01 3.33 1.27
N ILE A 78 8.97 2.89 0.48
CA ILE A 78 9.88 1.80 0.84
C ILE A 78 11.07 2.46 1.52
N LEU A 79 11.28 2.17 2.81
CA LEU A 79 12.34 2.77 3.63
C LEU A 79 13.63 1.96 3.54
N ASP A 80 13.51 0.64 3.49
CA ASP A 80 14.60 -0.32 3.27
C ASP A 80 14.04 -1.60 2.62
N LEU A 81 14.87 -2.65 2.49
CA LEU A 81 14.48 -3.88 1.80
C LEU A 81 13.36 -4.67 2.52
N GLU A 82 13.05 -4.38 3.78
CA GLU A 82 12.09 -5.15 4.59
C GLU A 82 10.94 -4.29 5.14
N THR A 83 11.06 -2.97 5.03
CA THR A 83 10.15 -2.00 5.63
C THR A 83 9.42 -1.16 4.57
N VAL A 84 8.10 -1.31 4.55
CA VAL A 84 7.21 -0.48 3.72
C VAL A 84 6.28 0.32 4.62
N GLU A 85 6.25 1.63 4.40
CA GLU A 85 5.32 2.55 5.04
C GLU A 85 4.19 2.89 4.06
N LEU A 86 2.95 2.81 4.54
CA LEU A 86 1.78 3.26 3.80
C LEU A 86 1.47 4.72 4.16
N ILE A 87 1.48 5.59 3.15
CA ILE A 87 1.43 7.05 3.33
C ILE A 87 0.01 7.60 3.17
N SER A 88 -0.70 7.15 2.14
CA SER A 88 -2.00 7.70 1.78
C SER A 88 -2.77 6.76 0.87
N ILE A 89 -4.10 6.80 0.96
CA ILE A 89 -5.02 6.19 0.00
C ILE A 89 -6.05 7.22 -0.44
N LYS A 90 -6.35 7.23 -1.73
CA LYS A 90 -7.44 8.03 -2.31
C LYS A 90 -8.39 7.11 -3.07
N SER A 91 -9.68 7.37 -3.02
CA SER A 91 -10.68 6.69 -3.84
C SER A 91 -11.20 7.59 -4.95
N GLU A 92 -11.44 6.99 -6.11
CA GLU A 92 -12.12 7.62 -7.25
C GLU A 92 -13.15 6.64 -7.84
N PRO A 93 -14.29 7.13 -8.35
CA PRO A 93 -15.21 6.29 -9.13
C PRO A 93 -14.51 5.68 -10.36
N CYS A 94 -14.89 4.46 -10.73
CA CYS A 94 -14.33 3.79 -11.92
C CYS A 94 -14.87 4.32 -13.25
#